data_AF-A0A1V6Y707-F1
#
_entry.id   AF-A0A1V6Y707-F1
#
_cell.length_a   1.000
_cell.length_b   1.000
_cell.length_c   1.000
_cell.angle_alpha   90.00
_cell.angle_beta   90.00
_cell.angle_gamma   90.00
#
_symmetry.space_group_name_H-M   'P 1'
#
loop_
_entity.id
_entity.type
_entity.pdbx_description
1 polymer ?
#
loop_
_entity_poly.entity_id
_entity_poly.type
_entity_poly.pdbx_seq_one_letter_code
_entity_poly.pdbx_strand_id
1 'polypeptide(L)'
;MTSRGIVYHGQTLPGLTKSTSLEYMLKCIPELIQFPEIQDPIHQENIMAATIVLRQYEEMEEETEEGEIGNNADERVNFLAITQTIIDTMISTPLDHSLATAAYWIAIRQEVYYALTRQRAPQFRFSSDRWQNASTANTMIMFASEVAKWRWGAKQPQEWEKLKAKQQQLYHDHPHELEPILEKNADRAKGNMFPTIWYSFDSQVTAIQHLKLAEMILIAESPYLENARGALHRKAEAQVRTIVLYLCGIALNHPRCQPALVNAVIAITLYGEYFVHQEERDALLGIINQTMELHVWPMRKACQSLQQEWDIMDNVEI
;
A
#
# COMPACT_ATOMS: atom_id res chain seq x y z
N MET A 1 -28.23 -3.93 2.55
CA MET A 1 -28.52 -4.69 1.31
C MET A 1 -29.72 -4.05 0.64
N THR A 2 -29.57 -3.55 -0.57
CA THR A 2 -30.71 -3.04 -1.36
C THR A 2 -31.57 -4.21 -1.82
N SER A 3 -32.82 -3.96 -2.18
CA SER A 3 -33.78 -4.97 -2.67
C SER A 3 -33.36 -5.68 -3.97
N ARG A 4 -32.20 -5.36 -4.54
CA ARG A 4 -31.66 -5.90 -5.80
C ARG A 4 -30.45 -6.83 -5.62
N GLY A 5 -30.06 -7.17 -4.39
CA GLY A 5 -28.84 -7.95 -4.12
C GLY A 5 -27.56 -7.11 -4.18
N ILE A 6 -26.39 -7.75 -4.02
CA ILE A 6 -25.08 -7.09 -4.14
C ILE A 6 -24.78 -6.91 -5.63
N VAL A 7 -24.32 -5.72 -6.03
CA VAL A 7 -23.95 -5.41 -7.42
C VAL A 7 -22.48 -5.01 -7.46
N TYR A 8 -21.69 -5.64 -8.31
CA TYR A 8 -20.27 -5.35 -8.52
C TYR A 8 -20.02 -5.07 -10.01
N HIS A 9 -19.47 -3.89 -10.34
CA HIS A 9 -19.29 -3.43 -11.73
C HIS A 9 -20.54 -3.59 -12.63
N GLY A 10 -21.72 -3.31 -12.09
CA GLY A 10 -22.99 -3.43 -12.82
C GLY A 10 -23.52 -4.87 -12.94
N GLN A 11 -22.79 -5.87 -12.44
CA GLN A 11 -23.24 -7.26 -12.39
C GLN A 11 -23.89 -7.56 -11.05
N THR A 12 -25.11 -8.11 -11.09
CA THR A 12 -25.77 -8.57 -9.86
C THR A 12 -25.15 -9.90 -9.44
N LEU A 13 -24.74 -9.99 -8.18
CA LEU A 13 -24.20 -11.19 -7.54
C LEU A 13 -25.29 -11.79 -6.63
N PRO A 14 -26.18 -12.66 -7.17
CA PRO A 14 -27.28 -13.23 -6.41
C PRO A 14 -26.77 -14.22 -5.36
N GLY A 15 -27.49 -14.32 -4.24
CA GLY A 15 -27.22 -15.35 -3.22
C GLY A 15 -26.04 -15.08 -2.30
N LEU A 16 -25.35 -13.93 -2.43
CA LEU A 16 -24.31 -13.54 -1.47
C LEU A 16 -24.93 -13.19 -0.11
N THR A 17 -24.44 -13.86 0.93
CA THR A 17 -24.74 -13.60 2.34
C THR A 17 -23.50 -13.01 3.02
N LYS A 18 -23.64 -12.57 4.28
CA LYS A 18 -22.49 -12.17 5.09
C LYS A 18 -21.52 -13.34 5.35
N SER A 19 -21.98 -14.59 5.29
CA SER A 19 -21.15 -15.78 5.51
C SER A 19 -20.42 -16.27 4.27
N THR A 20 -20.75 -15.76 3.07
CA THR A 20 -20.21 -16.30 1.82
C THR A 20 -18.69 -16.27 1.76
N SER A 21 -18.04 -15.19 2.20
CA SER A 21 -16.58 -15.11 2.20
C SER A 21 -15.94 -16.17 3.11
N LEU A 22 -16.49 -16.38 4.31
CA LEU A 22 -16.08 -17.45 5.22
C LEU A 22 -16.29 -18.84 4.59
N GLU A 23 -17.43 -19.07 3.94
CA GLU A 23 -17.70 -20.34 3.25
C GLU A 23 -16.68 -20.65 2.15
N TYR A 24 -16.26 -19.65 1.37
CA TYR A 24 -15.21 -19.81 0.36
C TYR A 24 -13.83 -20.00 0.99
N MET A 25 -13.51 -19.28 2.07
CA MET A 25 -12.27 -19.49 2.82
C MET A 25 -12.17 -20.94 3.32
N LEU A 26 -13.22 -21.46 3.96
CA LEU A 26 -13.27 -22.83 4.45
C LEU A 26 -13.11 -23.87 3.33
N LYS A 27 -13.60 -23.59 2.12
CA LYS A 27 -13.40 -24.46 0.95
C LYS A 27 -11.95 -24.50 0.46
N CYS A 28 -11.17 -23.44 0.68
CA CYS A 28 -9.76 -23.40 0.30
C CYS A 28 -8.84 -24.12 1.30
N ILE A 29 -9.24 -24.23 2.58
CA ILE A 29 -8.40 -24.81 3.65
C ILE A 29 -7.88 -26.23 3.31
N PRO A 30 -8.71 -27.19 2.83
CA PRO A 30 -8.21 -28.52 2.50
C PRO A 30 -7.09 -28.52 1.45
N GLU A 31 -7.22 -27.67 0.42
CA GLU A 31 -6.23 -27.54 -0.65
C GLU A 31 -4.92 -26.90 -0.14
N LEU A 32 -5.02 -25.93 0.78
CA LEU A 32 -3.85 -25.32 1.42
C LEU A 32 -3.09 -26.34 2.28
N ILE A 33 -3.80 -27.21 3.00
CA ILE A 33 -3.21 -28.28 3.81
C ILE A 33 -2.50 -29.31 2.91
N GLN A 34 -3.12 -29.67 1.78
CA GLN A 34 -2.58 -30.66 0.84
C GLN A 34 -1.52 -30.10 -0.12
N PHE A 35 -1.28 -28.79 -0.10
CA PHE A 35 -0.36 -28.11 -1.02
C PHE A 35 1.00 -28.81 -1.21
N PRO A 36 1.69 -29.32 -0.17
CA PRO A 36 2.97 -30.01 -0.33
C PRO A 36 2.92 -31.30 -1.16
N GLU A 37 1.74 -31.92 -1.27
CA GLU A 37 1.52 -33.18 -2.00
C GLU A 37 1.19 -32.94 -3.47
N ILE A 38 0.74 -31.73 -3.81
CA ILE A 38 0.28 -31.35 -5.15
C ILE A 38 1.49 -31.21 -6.08
N GLN A 39 1.45 -31.90 -7.21
CA GLN A 39 2.52 -31.89 -8.24
C GLN A 39 2.11 -31.14 -9.52
N ASP A 40 0.82 -30.84 -9.71
CA ASP A 40 0.36 -30.10 -10.88
C ASP A 40 0.74 -28.62 -10.76
N PRO A 41 1.62 -28.08 -11.64
CA PRO A 41 2.05 -26.69 -11.55
C PRO A 41 0.89 -25.69 -11.69
N ILE A 42 -0.10 -25.98 -12.53
CA ILE A 42 -1.25 -25.06 -12.72
C ILE A 42 -2.07 -24.99 -11.43
N HIS A 43 -2.32 -26.14 -10.80
CA HIS A 43 -3.03 -26.19 -9.52
C HIS A 43 -2.24 -25.49 -8.40
N GLN A 44 -0.92 -25.66 -8.35
CA GLN A 44 -0.06 -24.94 -7.40
C GLN A 44 -0.15 -23.41 -7.59
N GLU A 45 -0.14 -22.92 -8.83
CA GLU A 45 -0.29 -21.49 -9.12
C GLU A 45 -1.66 -20.95 -8.71
N ASN A 46 -2.73 -21.72 -8.95
CA ASN A 46 -4.08 -21.37 -8.52
C ASN A 46 -4.20 -21.29 -6.99
N ILE A 47 -3.62 -22.25 -6.27
CA ILE A 47 -3.60 -22.23 -4.80
C ILE A 47 -2.81 -21.03 -4.30
N MET A 48 -1.65 -20.74 -4.89
CA MET A 48 -0.87 -19.57 -4.53
C MET A 48 -1.66 -18.27 -4.71
N ALA A 49 -2.34 -18.10 -5.86
CA ALA A 49 -3.20 -16.94 -6.10
C ALA A 49 -4.38 -16.88 -5.11
N ALA A 50 -5.01 -18.02 -4.79
CA ALA A 50 -6.07 -18.10 -3.80
C ALA A 50 -5.59 -17.65 -2.41
N THR A 51 -4.39 -18.07 -1.99
CA THR A 51 -3.79 -17.66 -0.71
C THR A 51 -3.62 -16.14 -0.61
N ILE A 52 -3.21 -15.47 -1.70
CA ILE A 52 -3.10 -14.00 -1.74
C ILE A 52 -4.46 -13.32 -1.55
N VAL A 53 -5.53 -13.89 -2.12
CA VAL A 53 -6.90 -13.39 -1.92
C VAL A 53 -7.38 -13.65 -0.49
N LEU A 54 -7.06 -14.81 0.09
CA LEU A 54 -7.42 -15.12 1.48
C LEU A 54 -6.66 -14.26 2.48
N ARG A 55 -5.40 -13.94 2.18
CA ARG A 55 -4.65 -12.94 2.93
C ARG A 55 -5.31 -11.57 2.87
N GLN A 56 -5.74 -11.13 1.69
CA GLN A 56 -6.49 -9.88 1.56
C GLN A 56 -7.76 -9.87 2.43
N TYR A 57 -8.44 -11.01 2.49
CA TYR A 57 -9.64 -11.18 3.31
C TYR A 57 -9.33 -11.08 4.81
N GLU A 58 -8.27 -11.74 5.29
CA GLU A 58 -7.78 -11.64 6.67
C GLU A 58 -7.48 -10.19 7.06
N GLU A 59 -6.74 -9.46 6.21
CA GLU A 59 -6.40 -8.05 6.43
C GLU A 59 -7.65 -7.17 6.56
N MET A 60 -8.71 -7.50 5.81
CA MET A 60 -9.98 -6.78 5.86
C MET A 60 -10.80 -7.06 7.12
N GLU A 61 -10.76 -8.30 7.63
CA GLU A 61 -11.44 -8.68 8.88
C GLU A 61 -10.79 -8.05 10.11
N GLU A 62 -9.45 -8.00 10.16
CA GLU A 62 -8.70 -7.40 11.29
C GLU A 62 -9.14 -5.95 11.57
N GLU A 63 -9.35 -5.14 10.53
CA GLU A 63 -9.80 -3.76 10.70
C GLU A 63 -11.24 -3.62 11.18
N THR A 64 -12.09 -4.61 10.91
CA THR A 64 -13.48 -4.61 11.35
C THR A 64 -13.59 -4.95 12.84
N GLU A 65 -12.75 -5.86 13.33
CA GLU A 65 -12.84 -6.42 14.68
C GLU A 65 -12.08 -5.64 15.76
N GLU A 66 -11.02 -4.87 15.44
CA GLU A 66 -10.28 -4.05 16.41
C GLU A 66 -11.13 -2.96 17.13
N GLY A 67 -12.45 -2.85 16.83
CA GLY A 67 -13.41 -2.00 17.55
C GLY A 67 -14.36 -2.76 18.49
N GLU A 68 -14.37 -4.09 18.45
CA GLU A 68 -15.13 -4.96 19.35
C GLU A 68 -14.13 -5.71 20.23
N ILE A 69 -14.20 -5.53 21.55
CA ILE A 69 -13.35 -6.22 22.52
C ILE A 69 -13.73 -7.71 22.54
N GLY A 70 -13.26 -8.46 21.54
CA GLY A 70 -13.48 -9.90 21.38
C GLY A 70 -12.19 -10.67 21.66
N ASN A 71 -12.15 -11.41 22.77
CA ASN A 71 -11.04 -12.25 23.23
C ASN A 71 -10.82 -13.53 22.38
N ASN A 72 -10.84 -13.44 21.04
CA ASN A 72 -10.65 -14.59 20.14
C ASN A 72 -9.43 -14.42 19.21
N ALA A 73 -8.33 -13.87 19.73
CA ALA A 73 -7.09 -13.73 18.94
C ALA A 73 -6.41 -15.08 18.62
N ASP A 74 -6.72 -16.16 19.38
CA ASP A 74 -5.97 -17.42 19.35
C ASP A 74 -6.47 -18.47 18.33
N GLU A 75 -7.60 -18.25 17.64
CA GLU A 75 -8.17 -19.21 16.66
C GLU A 75 -8.07 -18.75 15.19
N ARG A 76 -7.39 -17.64 14.89
CA ARG A 76 -7.33 -17.12 13.52
C ARG A 76 -6.27 -17.84 12.67
N VAL A 77 -6.66 -18.15 11.43
CA VAL A 77 -5.75 -18.72 10.42
C VAL A 77 -4.76 -17.64 9.99
N ASN A 78 -3.47 -17.82 10.27
CA ASN A 78 -2.41 -16.89 9.88
C ASN A 78 -2.07 -17.07 8.39
N PHE A 79 -2.76 -16.33 7.51
CA PHE A 79 -2.55 -16.46 6.05
C PHE A 79 -1.20 -15.89 5.60
N LEU A 80 -0.61 -14.97 6.36
CA LEU A 80 0.76 -14.50 6.10
C LEU A 80 1.78 -15.65 6.19
N ALA A 81 1.71 -16.47 7.24
CA ALA A 81 2.59 -17.62 7.41
C ALA A 81 2.39 -18.66 6.30
N ILE A 82 1.13 -18.96 5.95
CA ILE A 82 0.77 -19.88 4.86
C ILE A 82 1.32 -19.36 3.52
N THR A 83 1.15 -18.05 3.24
CA THR A 83 1.67 -17.40 2.04
C THR A 83 3.19 -17.54 1.94
N GLN A 84 3.92 -17.32 3.04
CA GLN A 84 5.37 -17.50 3.06
C GLN A 84 5.76 -18.96 2.80
N THR A 85 5.09 -19.92 3.42
CA THR A 85 5.38 -21.36 3.21
C THR A 85 5.16 -21.74 1.75
N ILE A 86 4.04 -21.36 1.14
CA ILE A 86 3.74 -21.64 -0.26
C ILE A 86 4.79 -21.00 -1.17
N ILE A 87 5.14 -19.74 -0.92
CA ILE A 87 6.16 -19.04 -1.71
C ILE A 87 7.49 -19.76 -1.59
N ASP A 88 7.92 -20.11 -0.39
CA ASP A 88 9.17 -20.84 -0.12
C ASP A 88 9.23 -22.19 -0.84
N THR A 89 8.12 -22.94 -0.87
CA THR A 89 8.02 -24.21 -1.61
C THR A 89 8.11 -24.00 -3.13
N MET A 90 7.56 -22.91 -3.65
CA MET A 90 7.58 -22.56 -5.08
C MET A 90 8.88 -21.89 -5.54
N ILE A 91 9.85 -21.64 -4.64
CA ILE A 91 11.14 -20.99 -4.98
C ILE A 91 11.95 -21.81 -6.00
N SER A 92 11.83 -23.14 -5.99
CA SER A 92 12.61 -24.04 -6.86
C SER A 92 12.17 -24.10 -8.32
N THR A 93 11.01 -23.51 -8.67
CA THR A 93 10.46 -23.56 -10.03
C THR A 93 10.80 -22.26 -10.80
N PRO A 94 11.29 -22.33 -12.05
CA PRO A 94 11.48 -21.13 -12.88
C PRO A 94 10.11 -20.49 -13.17
N LEU A 95 9.87 -19.28 -12.66
CA LEU A 95 8.56 -18.63 -12.70
C LEU A 95 8.47 -17.51 -13.76
N ASP A 96 9.17 -17.63 -14.89
CA ASP A 96 9.13 -16.56 -15.88
C ASP A 96 7.71 -16.46 -16.51
N HIS A 97 7.06 -15.31 -16.29
CA HIS A 97 5.73 -14.95 -16.79
C HIS A 97 4.55 -15.84 -16.36
N SER A 98 4.59 -16.40 -15.16
CA SER A 98 3.51 -17.25 -14.63
C SER A 98 2.58 -16.57 -13.62
N LEU A 99 1.42 -17.19 -13.30
CA LEU A 99 0.49 -16.66 -12.32
C LEU A 99 1.14 -16.62 -10.92
N ALA A 100 2.00 -17.58 -10.60
CA ALA A 100 2.77 -17.56 -9.36
C ALA A 100 3.71 -16.34 -9.26
N THR A 101 4.35 -15.91 -10.35
CA THR A 101 5.15 -14.66 -10.33
C THR A 101 4.27 -13.44 -10.08
N ALA A 102 3.09 -13.36 -10.71
CA ALA A 102 2.16 -12.27 -10.43
C ALA A 102 1.71 -12.27 -8.96
N ALA A 103 1.32 -13.44 -8.44
CA ALA A 103 0.93 -13.62 -7.04
C ALA A 103 2.06 -13.25 -6.07
N TYR A 104 3.31 -13.59 -6.38
CA TYR A 104 4.48 -13.22 -5.58
C TYR A 104 4.63 -11.70 -5.44
N TRP A 105 4.56 -10.98 -6.57
CA TRP A 105 4.67 -9.52 -6.55
C TRP A 105 3.47 -8.84 -5.86
N ILE A 106 2.27 -9.43 -5.94
CA ILE A 106 1.12 -8.97 -5.17
C ILE A 106 1.33 -9.21 -3.67
N ALA A 107 1.87 -10.37 -3.27
CA ALA A 107 2.17 -10.68 -1.87
C ALA A 107 3.12 -9.63 -1.25
N ILE A 108 4.18 -9.27 -1.98
CA ILE A 108 5.12 -8.23 -1.58
C ILE A 108 4.40 -6.89 -1.46
N ARG A 109 3.58 -6.51 -2.45
CA ARG A 109 2.86 -5.23 -2.41
C ARG A 109 1.88 -5.17 -1.24
N GLN A 110 1.12 -6.23 -0.98
CA GLN A 110 0.27 -6.35 0.20
C GLN A 110 1.08 -6.21 1.48
N GLU A 111 2.27 -6.81 1.56
CA GLU A 111 3.12 -6.66 2.74
C GLU A 111 3.65 -5.22 2.91
N VAL A 112 3.99 -4.53 1.83
CA VAL A 112 4.31 -3.11 1.88
C VAL A 112 3.12 -2.34 2.43
N TYR A 113 1.93 -2.54 1.88
CA TYR A 113 0.73 -1.84 2.35
C TYR A 113 0.44 -2.12 3.81
N TYR A 114 0.46 -3.38 4.21
CA TYR A 114 0.27 -3.76 5.60
C TYR A 114 1.32 -3.13 6.53
N ALA A 115 2.59 -3.11 6.14
CA ALA A 115 3.65 -2.48 6.92
C ALA A 115 3.42 -0.97 7.08
N LEU A 116 3.04 -0.29 5.99
CA LEU A 116 2.77 1.15 5.97
C LEU A 116 1.51 1.49 6.81
N THR A 117 0.42 0.74 6.66
CA THR A 117 -0.86 1.04 7.33
C THR A 117 -0.87 0.61 8.80
N ARG A 118 -0.23 -0.51 9.14
CA ARG A 118 -0.17 -1.04 10.51
C ARG A 118 1.09 -0.64 11.27
N GLN A 119 1.95 0.18 10.65
CA GLN A 119 3.19 0.68 11.25
C GLN A 119 4.06 -0.43 11.84
N ARG A 120 4.19 -1.55 11.11
CA ARG A 120 5.01 -2.70 11.50
C ARG A 120 6.08 -2.98 10.46
N ALA A 121 7.19 -3.59 10.90
CA ALA A 121 8.18 -4.08 9.95
C ALA A 121 7.55 -5.19 9.07
N PRO A 122 7.87 -5.21 7.76
CA PRO A 122 7.61 -6.36 6.90
C PRO A 122 8.22 -7.63 7.51
N GLN A 123 7.40 -8.66 7.65
CA GLN A 123 7.79 -10.00 8.12
C GLN A 123 8.08 -10.93 6.93
N PHE A 124 7.60 -10.57 5.74
CA PHE A 124 7.81 -11.34 4.53
C PHE A 124 9.30 -11.45 4.18
N ARG A 125 9.79 -12.67 3.96
CA ARG A 125 11.19 -12.93 3.57
C ARG A 125 11.33 -12.81 2.06
N PHE A 126 12.19 -11.90 1.63
CA PHE A 126 12.45 -11.65 0.23
C PHE A 126 13.70 -12.43 -0.24
N SER A 127 13.60 -13.14 -1.37
CA SER A 127 14.73 -13.85 -1.98
C SER A 127 15.40 -12.97 -3.05
N SER A 128 16.62 -12.49 -2.79
CA SER A 128 17.32 -11.49 -3.61
C SER A 128 17.72 -12.00 -5.01
N ASP A 129 17.79 -13.31 -5.19
CA ASP A 129 18.12 -14.02 -6.42
C ASP A 129 17.08 -13.82 -7.53
N ARG A 130 15.80 -13.66 -7.16
CA ARG A 130 14.69 -13.50 -8.12
C ARG A 130 14.44 -12.06 -8.56
N TRP A 131 15.18 -11.09 -8.03
CA TRP A 131 14.98 -9.66 -8.33
C TRP A 131 15.79 -9.15 -9.52
N GLN A 132 16.77 -9.92 -10.01
CA GLN A 132 17.67 -9.44 -11.06
C GLN A 132 16.94 -9.07 -12.36
N ASN A 133 15.77 -9.67 -12.61
CA ASN A 133 14.93 -9.41 -13.77
C ASN A 133 13.60 -8.72 -13.40
N ALA A 134 13.51 -8.08 -12.24
CA ALA A 134 12.29 -7.38 -11.83
C ALA A 134 11.98 -6.20 -12.77
N SER A 135 10.70 -6.02 -13.11
CA SER A 135 10.24 -4.82 -13.82
C SER A 135 10.50 -3.57 -12.97
N THR A 136 10.59 -2.39 -13.60
CA THR A 136 10.77 -1.11 -12.89
C THR A 136 9.75 -0.92 -11.76
N ALA A 137 8.48 -1.26 -12.00
CA ALA A 137 7.43 -1.19 -10.97
C ALA A 137 7.73 -2.08 -9.76
N ASN A 138 8.15 -3.31 -10.00
CA ASN A 138 8.49 -4.26 -8.94
C ASN A 138 9.77 -3.83 -8.20
N THR A 139 10.75 -3.27 -8.90
CA THR A 139 11.94 -2.67 -8.29
C THR A 139 11.57 -1.55 -7.31
N MET A 140 10.63 -0.67 -7.67
CA MET A 140 10.17 0.40 -6.77
C MET A 140 9.34 -0.12 -5.59
N ILE A 141 8.52 -1.16 -5.80
CA ILE A 141 7.79 -1.84 -4.71
C ILE A 141 8.78 -2.43 -3.70
N MET A 142 9.82 -3.11 -4.17
CA MET A 142 10.88 -3.66 -3.31
C MET A 142 11.60 -2.57 -2.54
N PHE A 143 11.94 -1.47 -3.20
CA PHE A 143 12.57 -0.33 -2.53
C PHE A 143 11.67 0.25 -1.42
N ALA A 144 10.37 0.40 -1.68
CA ALA A 144 9.41 0.81 -0.65
C ALA A 144 9.35 -0.18 0.52
N SER A 145 9.45 -1.49 0.26
CA SER A 145 9.55 -2.52 1.29
C SER A 145 10.82 -2.41 2.14
N GLU A 146 11.98 -2.14 1.53
CA GLU A 146 13.23 -1.94 2.25
C GLU A 146 13.17 -0.70 3.16
N VAL A 147 12.59 0.40 2.66
CA VAL A 147 12.35 1.62 3.46
C VAL A 147 11.38 1.35 4.60
N ALA A 148 10.29 0.61 4.36
CA ALA A 148 9.35 0.18 5.39
C ALA A 148 10.06 -0.64 6.49
N LYS A 149 10.85 -1.64 6.09
CA LYS A 149 11.63 -2.47 7.00
C LYS A 149 12.65 -1.67 7.81
N TRP A 150 13.29 -0.68 7.21
CA TRP A 150 14.14 0.24 7.95
C TRP A 150 13.35 1.08 8.95
N ARG A 151 12.22 1.68 8.52
CA ARG A 151 11.40 2.59 9.31
C ARG A 151 10.85 1.97 10.59
N TRP A 152 10.33 0.75 10.49
CA TRP A 152 9.72 0.02 11.61
C TRP A 152 10.60 -1.09 12.19
N GLY A 153 11.85 -1.19 11.72
CA GLY A 153 12.86 -2.08 12.26
C GLY A 153 13.82 -1.33 13.19
N ALA A 154 15.11 -1.63 13.07
CA ALA A 154 16.16 -1.03 13.91
C ALA A 154 16.45 0.45 13.62
N LYS A 155 15.88 1.03 12.55
CA LYS A 155 16.00 2.44 12.12
C LYS A 155 17.42 3.02 12.19
N GLN A 156 18.43 2.23 11.84
CA GLN A 156 19.83 2.62 11.96
C GLN A 156 20.16 3.78 10.99
N PRO A 157 20.86 4.85 11.43
CA PRO A 157 21.19 5.99 10.57
C PRO A 157 22.05 5.63 9.35
N GLN A 158 22.97 4.67 9.49
CA GLN A 158 23.84 4.23 8.38
C GLN A 158 23.04 3.54 7.28
N GLU A 159 21.93 2.88 7.64
CA GLU A 159 21.06 2.24 6.66
C GLU A 159 20.20 3.27 5.91
N TRP A 160 19.78 4.35 6.60
CA TRP A 160 19.11 5.47 5.95
C TRP A 160 19.97 6.07 4.82
N GLU A 161 21.27 6.28 5.05
CA GLU A 161 22.18 6.81 4.04
C GLU A 161 22.27 5.90 2.81
N LYS A 162 22.32 4.58 3.01
CA LYS A 162 22.30 3.62 1.90
C LYS A 162 20.99 3.68 1.13
N LEU A 163 19.85 3.77 1.83
CA LEU A 163 18.54 3.87 1.19
C LEU A 163 18.39 5.19 0.41
N LYS A 164 18.93 6.30 0.92
CA LYS A 164 19.00 7.57 0.19
C LYS A 164 19.88 7.49 -1.04
N ALA A 165 21.05 6.85 -0.95
CA ALA A 165 21.91 6.65 -2.11
C ALA A 165 21.22 5.76 -3.17
N LYS A 166 20.58 4.67 -2.74
CA LYS A 166 19.80 3.78 -3.61
C LYS A 166 18.64 4.51 -4.27
N GLN A 167 17.93 5.39 -3.55
CA GLN A 167 16.90 6.23 -4.15
C GLN A 167 17.43 7.10 -5.29
N GLN A 168 18.58 7.76 -5.09
CA GLN A 168 19.17 8.61 -6.14
C GLN A 168 19.58 7.77 -7.35
N GLN A 169 20.13 6.59 -7.12
CA GLN A 169 20.44 5.64 -8.18
C GLN A 169 19.18 5.21 -8.95
N LEU A 170 18.07 4.89 -8.27
CA LEU A 170 16.82 4.49 -8.92
C LEU A 170 16.25 5.58 -9.84
N TYR A 171 16.34 6.86 -9.44
CA TYR A 171 15.97 7.98 -10.30
C TYR A 171 16.91 8.14 -11.50
N HIS A 172 18.20 7.86 -11.33
CA HIS A 172 19.19 7.94 -12.39
C HIS A 172 19.07 6.80 -13.42
N ASP A 173 18.77 5.59 -12.95
CA ASP A 173 18.74 4.37 -13.77
C ASP A 173 17.42 4.22 -14.55
N HIS A 174 16.33 4.89 -14.12
CA HIS A 174 15.00 4.76 -14.72
C HIS A 174 14.32 6.11 -15.09
N PRO A 175 15.01 7.06 -15.74
CA PRO A 175 14.48 8.40 -15.96
C PRO A 175 13.23 8.39 -16.85
N HIS A 176 13.20 7.56 -17.89
CA HIS A 176 12.09 7.51 -18.85
C HIS A 176 10.85 6.80 -18.31
N GLU A 177 11.02 5.76 -17.51
CA GLU A 177 9.90 5.03 -16.91
C GLU A 177 9.19 5.87 -15.84
N LEU A 178 9.91 6.81 -15.21
CA LEU A 178 9.41 7.64 -14.11
C LEU A 178 8.92 9.02 -14.56
N GLU A 179 9.21 9.44 -15.79
CA GLU A 179 8.80 10.73 -16.34
C GLU A 179 7.31 10.71 -16.76
N PRO A 180 6.48 11.64 -16.26
CA PRO A 180 5.09 11.76 -16.68
C PRO A 180 5.00 12.34 -18.11
N ILE A 181 3.97 11.93 -18.86
CA ILE A 181 3.67 12.52 -20.18
C ILE A 181 3.06 13.92 -20.06
N LEU A 182 2.49 14.23 -18.90
CA LEU A 182 1.97 15.54 -18.58
C LEU A 182 2.13 15.79 -17.08
N GLU A 183 2.67 16.95 -16.74
CA GLU A 183 2.66 17.48 -15.38
C GLU A 183 2.23 18.95 -15.42
N LYS A 184 1.16 19.27 -14.69
CA LYS A 184 0.70 20.64 -14.48
C LYS A 184 0.55 20.90 -12.99
N ASN A 185 1.11 22.02 -12.54
CA ASN A 185 0.98 22.46 -11.15
C ASN A 185 -0.49 22.65 -10.75
N ALA A 186 -0.76 22.45 -9.46
CA ALA A 186 -2.04 22.78 -8.85
C ALA A 186 -2.40 24.26 -9.06
N ASP A 187 -3.67 24.55 -9.31
CA ASP A 187 -4.18 25.92 -9.48
C ASP A 187 -5.17 26.22 -8.33
N ARG A 188 -4.61 26.59 -7.18
CA ARG A 188 -5.38 26.90 -5.96
C ARG A 188 -6.39 28.03 -6.18
N ALA A 189 -6.07 29.00 -7.05
CA ALA A 189 -6.99 30.09 -7.38
C ALA A 189 -8.26 29.61 -8.11
N LYS A 190 -8.21 28.44 -8.75
CA LYS A 190 -9.35 27.79 -9.40
C LYS A 190 -9.95 26.64 -8.57
N GLY A 191 -9.55 26.50 -7.30
CA GLY A 191 -10.01 25.43 -6.42
C GLY A 191 -9.35 24.06 -6.68
N ASN A 192 -8.31 24.00 -7.52
CA ASN A 192 -7.59 22.75 -7.78
C ASN A 192 -6.42 22.61 -6.80
N MET A 193 -6.59 21.78 -5.76
CA MET A 193 -5.57 21.54 -4.74
C MET A 193 -4.45 20.61 -5.20
N PHE A 194 -4.74 19.72 -6.14
CA PHE A 194 -3.81 18.70 -6.62
C PHE A 194 -3.23 19.06 -8.00
N PRO A 195 -1.97 18.69 -8.26
CA PRO A 195 -1.41 18.78 -9.61
C PRO A 195 -2.13 17.79 -10.55
N THR A 196 -2.11 18.08 -11.84
CA THR A 196 -2.57 17.16 -12.89
C THR A 196 -1.36 16.40 -13.44
N ILE A 197 -1.31 15.09 -13.21
CA ILE A 197 -0.16 14.24 -13.57
C ILE A 197 -0.66 13.04 -14.36
N TRP A 198 -0.13 12.82 -15.55
CA TRP A 198 -0.51 11.69 -16.42
C TRP A 198 0.70 10.84 -16.74
N TYR A 199 0.51 9.53 -16.65
CA TYR A 199 1.43 8.51 -17.12
C TYR A 199 0.76 7.71 -18.24
N SER A 200 1.59 7.12 -19.11
CA SER A 200 1.07 6.32 -20.22
C SER A 200 0.57 4.95 -19.77
N PHE A 201 1.16 4.39 -18.71
CA PHE A 201 0.91 3.01 -18.28
C PHE A 201 0.75 2.90 -16.76
N ASP A 202 -0.14 1.99 -16.32
CA ASP A 202 -0.37 1.68 -14.90
C ASP A 202 0.90 1.16 -14.20
N SER A 203 1.82 0.53 -14.94
CA SER A 203 3.12 0.11 -14.40
C SER A 203 3.98 1.31 -14.00
N GLN A 204 3.94 2.41 -14.75
CA GLN A 204 4.65 3.65 -14.40
C GLN A 204 4.03 4.30 -13.17
N VAL A 205 2.69 4.38 -13.12
CA VAL A 205 1.93 4.86 -11.94
C VAL A 205 2.33 4.06 -10.70
N THR A 206 2.33 2.73 -10.81
CA THR A 206 2.74 1.84 -9.72
C THR A 206 4.20 2.10 -9.32
N ALA A 207 5.11 2.21 -10.28
CA ALA A 207 6.53 2.45 -10.01
C ALA A 207 6.75 3.78 -9.25
N ILE A 208 6.29 4.89 -9.82
CA ILE A 208 6.56 6.21 -9.25
C ILE A 208 5.89 6.39 -7.88
N GLN A 209 4.67 5.86 -7.68
CA GLN A 209 4.00 6.03 -6.40
C GLN A 209 4.72 5.29 -5.27
N HIS A 210 5.21 4.07 -5.51
CA HIS A 210 5.99 3.35 -4.50
C HIS A 210 7.33 4.05 -4.22
N LEU A 211 8.01 4.57 -5.25
CA LEU A 211 9.24 5.34 -5.07
C LEU A 211 8.99 6.63 -4.27
N LYS A 212 7.87 7.31 -4.52
CA LYS A 212 7.47 8.54 -3.82
C LYS A 212 7.02 8.29 -2.39
N LEU A 213 6.33 7.17 -2.11
CA LEU A 213 6.04 6.72 -0.73
C LEU A 213 7.35 6.52 0.05
N ALA A 214 8.32 5.81 -0.55
CA ALA A 214 9.63 5.59 0.05
C ALA A 214 10.38 6.92 0.27
N GLU A 215 10.33 7.83 -0.70
CA GLU A 215 10.93 9.17 -0.61
C GLU A 215 10.39 9.98 0.56
N MET A 216 9.06 10.02 0.68
CA MET A 216 8.34 10.74 1.72
C MET A 216 8.77 10.26 3.11
N ILE A 217 8.81 8.94 3.32
CA ILE A 217 9.25 8.34 4.59
C ILE A 217 10.71 8.71 4.87
N LEU A 218 11.61 8.56 3.90
CA LEU A 218 13.03 8.89 4.11
C LEU A 218 13.25 10.38 4.44
N ILE A 219 12.43 11.29 3.91
CA ILE A 219 12.51 12.72 4.23
C ILE A 219 12.01 12.99 5.65
N ALA A 220 10.80 12.53 5.97
CA ALA A 220 10.18 12.74 7.28
C ALA A 220 10.99 12.13 8.42
N GLU A 221 11.68 11.04 8.14
CA GLU A 221 12.34 10.20 9.15
C GLU A 221 13.86 10.33 9.15
N SER A 222 14.36 11.37 8.47
CA SER A 222 15.78 11.65 8.37
C SER A 222 16.43 11.76 9.76
N PRO A 223 17.51 11.00 10.06
CA PRO A 223 18.24 11.09 11.33
C PRO A 223 18.76 12.50 11.63
N TYR A 224 18.98 13.31 10.59
CA TYR A 224 19.39 14.70 10.73
C TYR A 224 18.32 15.62 11.33
N LEU A 225 17.07 15.16 11.47
CA LEU A 225 15.98 15.92 12.09
C LEU A 225 15.99 15.84 13.62
N GLU A 226 16.56 14.81 14.24
CA GLU A 226 16.47 14.59 15.69
C GLU A 226 16.97 15.77 16.54
N ASN A 227 17.98 16.49 16.05
CA ASN A 227 18.57 17.66 16.72
C ASN A 227 18.49 18.93 15.87
N ALA A 228 17.61 18.94 14.87
CA ALA A 228 17.54 20.03 13.92
C ALA A 228 16.82 21.26 14.48
N ARG A 229 17.15 22.42 13.90
CA ARG A 229 16.34 23.63 14.12
C ARG A 229 14.99 23.48 13.43
N GLY A 230 13.96 24.14 13.95
CA GLY A 230 12.60 24.11 13.39
C GLY A 230 12.49 24.51 11.91
N ALA A 231 13.44 25.29 11.37
CA ALA A 231 13.47 25.59 9.94
C ALA A 231 13.70 24.35 9.06
N LEU A 232 14.49 23.37 9.54
CA LEU A 232 14.72 22.12 8.80
C LEU A 232 13.50 21.19 8.88
N HIS A 233 12.84 21.13 10.04
CA HIS A 233 11.55 20.43 10.17
C HIS A 233 10.51 20.97 9.19
N ARG A 234 10.30 22.30 9.17
CA ARG A 234 9.38 22.93 8.21
C ARG A 234 9.74 22.65 6.75
N LYS A 235 11.05 22.56 6.44
CA LYS A 235 11.49 22.20 5.09
C LYS A 235 11.14 20.74 4.76
N ALA A 236 11.38 19.81 5.68
CA ALA A 236 11.04 18.40 5.51
C ALA A 236 9.51 18.21 5.38
N GLU A 237 8.73 18.82 6.27
CA GLU A 237 7.26 18.82 6.22
C GLU A 237 6.74 19.37 4.87
N ALA A 238 7.27 20.52 4.41
CA ALA A 238 6.87 21.08 3.12
C ALA A 238 7.18 20.16 1.93
N GLN A 239 8.32 19.45 1.96
CA GLN A 239 8.68 18.46 0.95
C GLN A 239 7.75 17.25 0.98
N VAL A 240 7.47 16.72 2.17
CA VAL A 240 6.54 15.60 2.38
C VAL A 240 5.14 15.97 1.88
N ARG A 241 4.62 17.14 2.26
CA ARG A 241 3.32 17.65 1.77
C ARG A 241 3.28 17.73 0.25
N THR A 242 4.35 18.20 -0.38
CA THR A 242 4.45 18.25 -1.85
C THR A 242 4.33 16.86 -2.46
N ILE A 243 4.97 15.85 -1.87
CA ILE A 243 4.89 14.46 -2.32
C ILE A 243 3.48 13.89 -2.10
N VAL A 244 2.84 14.13 -0.95
CA VAL A 244 1.46 13.69 -0.70
C VAL A 244 0.51 14.26 -1.75
N LEU A 245 0.58 15.56 -2.05
CA LEU A 245 -0.24 16.20 -3.08
C LEU A 245 0.06 15.63 -4.48
N TYR A 246 1.32 15.32 -4.78
CA TYR A 246 1.74 14.68 -6.03
C TYR A 246 1.11 13.28 -6.20
N LEU A 247 1.17 12.44 -5.16
CA LEU A 247 0.56 11.11 -5.13
C LEU A 247 -0.96 11.19 -5.33
N CYS A 248 -1.60 12.17 -4.68
CA CYS A 248 -3.02 12.48 -4.84
C CYS A 248 -3.39 12.89 -6.27
N GLY A 249 -2.57 13.75 -6.90
CA GLY A 249 -2.74 14.13 -8.31
C GLY A 249 -2.68 12.93 -9.25
N ILE A 250 -1.69 12.05 -9.08
CA ILE A 250 -1.61 10.79 -9.83
C ILE A 250 -2.87 9.96 -9.65
N ALA A 251 -3.34 9.78 -8.40
CA ALA A 251 -4.49 8.95 -8.10
C ALA A 251 -5.77 9.45 -8.78
N LEU A 252 -6.03 10.76 -8.73
CA LEU A 252 -7.20 11.38 -9.36
C LEU A 252 -7.17 11.30 -10.89
N ASN A 253 -5.99 11.29 -11.49
CA ASN A 253 -5.84 11.16 -12.94
C ASN A 253 -5.84 9.70 -13.42
N HIS A 254 -5.69 8.71 -12.53
CA HIS A 254 -5.70 7.28 -12.87
C HIS A 254 -6.66 6.47 -11.97
N PRO A 255 -7.96 6.82 -11.91
CA PRO A 255 -8.92 6.17 -11.00
C PRO A 255 -9.20 4.69 -11.31
N ARG A 256 -8.75 4.19 -12.48
CA ARG A 256 -8.86 2.78 -12.87
C ARG A 256 -7.61 1.96 -12.52
N CYS A 257 -6.50 2.61 -12.23
CA CYS A 257 -5.29 1.94 -11.76
C CYS A 257 -5.49 1.61 -10.28
N GLN A 258 -5.80 0.34 -9.99
CA GLN A 258 -6.18 -0.14 -8.65
C GLN A 258 -5.29 0.39 -7.50
N PRO A 259 -3.94 0.32 -7.57
CA PRO A 259 -3.09 0.81 -6.48
C PRO A 259 -3.03 2.34 -6.37
N ALA A 260 -3.52 3.10 -7.35
CA ALA A 260 -3.30 4.55 -7.42
C ALA A 260 -3.92 5.31 -6.25
N LEU A 261 -5.20 5.05 -5.98
CA LEU A 261 -5.94 5.63 -4.86
C LEU A 261 -5.44 5.10 -3.52
N VAL A 262 -5.16 3.79 -3.43
CA VAL A 262 -4.63 3.16 -2.21
C VAL A 262 -3.31 3.81 -1.77
N ASN A 263 -2.36 3.97 -2.68
CA ASN A 263 -1.07 4.62 -2.38
C ASN A 263 -1.25 6.07 -1.93
N ALA A 264 -2.18 6.82 -2.52
CA ALA A 264 -2.48 8.18 -2.09
C ALA A 264 -3.06 8.21 -0.68
N VAL A 265 -4.01 7.33 -0.36
CA VAL A 265 -4.58 7.24 0.99
C VAL A 265 -3.53 6.83 2.02
N ILE A 266 -2.66 5.86 1.71
CA ILE A 266 -1.53 5.50 2.58
C ILE A 266 -0.65 6.72 2.86
N ALA A 267 -0.34 7.54 1.86
CA ALA A 267 0.46 8.75 2.05
C ALA A 267 -0.25 9.78 2.95
N ILE A 268 -1.56 9.96 2.77
CA ILE A 268 -2.38 10.84 3.60
C ILE A 268 -2.43 10.33 5.04
N THR A 269 -2.61 9.02 5.26
CA THR A 269 -2.64 8.45 6.60
C THR A 269 -1.29 8.58 7.32
N LEU A 270 -0.17 8.42 6.61
CA LEU A 270 1.15 8.47 7.23
C LEU A 270 1.58 9.89 7.65
N TYR A 271 1.29 10.90 6.83
CA TYR A 271 1.81 12.26 7.04
C TYR A 271 0.76 13.36 6.79
N GLY A 272 -0.53 13.02 6.89
CA GLY A 272 -1.63 13.96 6.78
C GLY A 272 -1.64 15.03 7.88
N GLU A 273 -1.06 14.74 9.03
CA GLU A 273 -0.87 15.69 10.14
C GLU A 273 -0.11 16.97 9.73
N TYR A 274 0.73 16.90 8.69
CA TYR A 274 1.48 18.08 8.21
C TYR A 274 0.58 19.12 7.50
N PHE A 275 -0.67 18.78 7.20
CA PHE A 275 -1.64 19.67 6.57
C PHE A 275 -2.47 20.40 7.64
N VAL A 276 -2.33 21.73 7.67
CA VAL A 276 -2.94 22.60 8.69
C VAL A 276 -4.07 23.47 8.15
N HIS A 277 -4.19 23.61 6.83
CA HIS A 277 -5.24 24.43 6.22
C HIS A 277 -6.46 23.57 5.92
N GLN A 278 -7.64 24.04 6.33
CA GLN A 278 -8.90 23.31 6.17
C GLN A 278 -9.16 22.90 4.72
N GLU A 279 -8.90 23.80 3.76
CA GLU A 279 -9.08 23.52 2.32
C GLU A 279 -8.22 22.33 1.84
N GLU A 280 -7.01 22.18 2.37
CA GLU A 280 -6.15 21.03 2.07
C GLU A 280 -6.70 19.76 2.72
N ARG A 281 -7.07 19.82 4.01
CA ARG A 281 -7.64 18.69 4.75
C ARG A 281 -8.91 18.15 4.08
N ASP A 282 -9.82 19.03 3.70
CA ASP A 282 -11.07 18.70 3.00
C ASP A 282 -10.79 18.00 1.66
N ALA A 283 -9.81 18.49 0.90
CA ALA A 283 -9.41 17.88 -0.36
C ALA A 283 -8.83 16.46 -0.17
N LEU A 284 -8.01 16.26 0.87
CA LEU A 284 -7.46 14.94 1.22
C LEU A 284 -8.56 13.96 1.67
N LEU A 285 -9.52 14.43 2.48
CA LEU A 285 -10.69 13.65 2.86
C LEU A 285 -11.53 13.24 1.66
N GLY A 286 -11.64 14.10 0.64
CA GLY A 286 -12.29 13.78 -0.63
C GLY A 286 -11.70 12.53 -1.29
N ILE A 287 -10.37 12.40 -1.30
CA ILE A 287 -9.68 11.23 -1.88
C ILE A 287 -9.93 9.97 -1.03
N ILE A 288 -9.90 10.10 0.29
CA ILE A 288 -10.17 8.96 1.18
C ILE A 288 -11.60 8.45 0.96
N ASN A 289 -12.59 9.36 0.92
CA ASN A 289 -13.98 9.01 0.68
C ASN A 289 -14.17 8.34 -0.68
N GLN A 290 -13.58 8.90 -1.74
CA GLN A 290 -13.61 8.30 -3.08
C GLN A 290 -12.99 6.89 -3.07
N THR A 291 -11.90 6.69 -2.34
CA THR A 291 -11.25 5.38 -2.24
C THR A 291 -12.14 4.37 -1.52
N MET A 292 -12.79 4.76 -0.42
CA MET A 292 -13.73 3.88 0.32
C MET A 292 -14.98 3.53 -0.49
N GLU A 293 -15.43 4.40 -1.39
CA GLU A 293 -16.57 4.12 -2.27
C GLU A 293 -16.21 3.17 -3.41
N LEU A 294 -15.00 3.32 -3.98
CA LEU A 294 -14.54 2.53 -5.12
C LEU A 294 -13.92 1.19 -4.71
N HIS A 295 -13.30 1.13 -3.54
CA HIS A 295 -12.57 -0.02 -3.03
C HIS A 295 -13.09 -0.40 -1.65
N VAL A 296 -13.28 -1.69 -1.41
CA VAL A 296 -13.66 -2.23 -0.08
C VAL A 296 -12.45 -2.27 0.85
N TRP A 297 -11.45 -1.42 0.63
CA TRP A 297 -10.26 -1.39 1.48
C TRP A 297 -10.62 -0.68 2.79
N PRO A 298 -10.43 -1.33 3.95
CA PRO A 298 -10.69 -0.70 5.22
C PRO A 298 -9.50 0.23 5.49
N MET A 299 -9.74 1.55 5.45
CA MET A 299 -8.83 2.58 5.97
C MET A 299 -9.60 3.48 6.95
N ARG A 300 -10.78 3.04 7.39
CA ARG A 300 -11.71 3.89 8.15
C ARG A 300 -11.09 4.35 9.45
N LYS A 301 -10.39 3.46 10.16
CA LYS A 301 -9.73 3.76 11.43
C LYS A 301 -8.60 4.76 11.26
N ALA A 302 -7.70 4.48 10.33
CA ALA A 302 -6.62 5.38 9.97
C ALA A 302 -7.14 6.80 9.62
N CYS A 303 -8.25 6.88 8.87
CA CYS A 303 -8.90 8.15 8.54
C CYS A 303 -9.51 8.85 9.78
N GLN A 304 -10.13 8.09 10.69
CA GLN A 304 -10.68 8.61 11.93
C GLN A 304 -9.58 9.12 12.86
N SER A 305 -8.48 8.39 12.99
CA SER A 305 -7.30 8.82 13.77
C SER A 305 -6.73 10.11 13.23
N LEU A 306 -6.57 10.24 11.91
CA LEU A 306 -6.08 11.48 11.29
C LEU A 306 -7.02 12.67 11.54
N GLN A 307 -8.34 12.48 11.45
CA GLN A 307 -9.30 13.53 11.77
C GLN A 307 -9.22 13.95 13.25
N GLN A 308 -9.06 13.00 14.16
CA GLN A 308 -8.86 13.28 15.59
C GLN A 308 -7.56 14.05 15.83
N GLU A 309 -6.47 13.73 15.13
CA GLU A 309 -5.21 14.47 15.23
C GLU A 309 -5.37 15.93 14.78
N TRP A 310 -6.08 16.16 13.67
CA TRP A 310 -6.41 17.52 13.22
C TRP A 310 -7.27 18.28 14.24
N ASP A 311 -8.29 17.63 14.81
CA ASP A 311 -9.13 18.24 15.86
C ASP A 311 -8.29 18.58 17.10
N ILE A 312 -7.37 17.71 17.52
CA ILE A 312 -6.49 17.98 18.66
C ILE A 312 -5.63 19.20 18.36
N MET A 313 -4.96 19.25 17.20
CA MET A 313 -4.10 20.37 16.81
C MET A 313 -4.84 21.71 16.79
N ASP A 314 -6.08 21.72 16.32
CA ASP A 314 -6.89 22.95 16.25
C ASP A 314 -7.36 23.43 17.63
N ASN A 315 -7.46 22.52 18.60
CA ASN A 315 -7.89 22.79 19.98
C ASN A 315 -6.72 22.99 20.96
N VAL A 316 -5.46 22.90 20.53
CA VAL A 316 -4.31 23.27 21.38
C VAL A 316 -4.29 24.78 21.59
N GLU A 317 -4.71 25.22 22.77
CA GLU A 317 -4.45 26.60 23.23
C GLU A 317 -2.94 26.77 23.45
N ILE A 318 -2.33 27.71 22.72
CA ILE A 318 -0.90 28.08 22.84
C ILE A 318 -0.71 29.11 23.95
#